data_AF-A0A2E3KZM0-F1
#
_entry.id   AF-A0A2E3KZM0-F1
#
_cell.length_a   1.000
_cell.length_b   1.000
_cell.length_c   1.000
_cell.angle_alpha   90.00
_cell.angle_beta   90.00
_cell.angle_gamma   90.00
#
_symmetry.space_group_name_H-M   'P 1'
#
loop_
_entity.id
_entity.type
_entity.pdbx_description
1 polymer ?
#
loop_
_entity_poly.entity_id
_entity_poly.type
_entity_poly.pdbx_seq_one_letter_code
_entity_poly.pdbx_strand_id
1 'polypeptide(L)'
;MAMTGDNPIFIDQFCTGGGSTGGNGPNWKLDTRPVWRLAWQGKVPLWRAFWVYFVMGHGVILGLGCGTLLFILLAGFFFGPSSSWSGATGLAVIGTLVTLFFLIFAIWAVVAVWRCANNCTNKIRGIYARALMIGYVSVLALPLVKYVTG
;
A
#
# COMPACT_ATOMS: atom_id res chain seq x y z
N MET A 1 -27.18 37.41 -17.90
CA MET A 1 -26.92 36.65 -19.14
C MET A 1 -25.66 35.83 -18.90
N ALA A 2 -25.79 34.50 -18.95
CA ALA A 2 -24.79 33.54 -18.50
C ALA A 2 -23.70 33.25 -19.54
N MET A 3 -22.49 32.90 -19.08
CA MET A 3 -21.69 31.72 -19.45
C MET A 3 -20.76 31.41 -18.24
N THR A 4 -21.03 30.42 -17.37
CA THR A 4 -20.58 29.00 -17.41
C THR A 4 -19.05 28.89 -17.56
N GLY A 5 -18.33 28.44 -16.52
CA GLY A 5 -18.00 27.01 -16.30
C GLY A 5 -16.76 26.68 -17.14
N ASP A 6 -15.56 26.41 -16.61
CA ASP A 6 -15.23 25.51 -15.52
C ASP A 6 -13.96 26.01 -14.83
N ASN A 7 -14.05 26.46 -13.58
CA ASN A 7 -12.90 26.29 -12.72
C ASN A 7 -12.83 24.78 -12.48
N PRO A 8 -11.80 24.05 -12.93
CA PRO A 8 -11.66 22.68 -12.47
C PRO A 8 -11.70 22.77 -10.95
N ILE A 9 -12.71 22.13 -10.37
CA ILE A 9 -12.69 21.76 -8.96
C ILE A 9 -11.48 20.84 -8.90
N PHE A 10 -10.31 21.43 -8.69
CA PHE A 10 -9.16 20.69 -8.23
C PHE A 10 -9.65 20.18 -6.91
N ILE A 11 -9.98 18.91 -6.94
CA ILE A 11 -10.34 18.11 -5.81
C ILE A 11 -9.18 18.26 -4.83
N ASP A 12 -9.26 19.27 -3.98
CA ASP A 12 -8.60 19.27 -2.68
C ASP A 12 -9.38 18.31 -1.74
N GLN A 13 -10.14 17.34 -2.30
CA GLN A 13 -10.63 16.18 -1.53
C GLN A 13 -9.48 15.33 -0.99
N PHE A 14 -8.23 15.64 -1.35
CA PHE A 14 -7.08 14.84 -0.98
C PHE A 14 -5.95 15.61 -0.30
N CYS A 15 -6.12 16.90 -0.01
CA CYS A 15 -5.08 17.72 0.62
C CYS A 15 -3.76 17.64 -0.17
N THR A 16 -3.81 17.92 -1.47
CA THR A 16 -2.60 18.05 -2.33
C THR A 16 -1.85 19.35 -2.07
N GLY A 17 -2.14 20.05 -0.97
CA GLY A 17 -1.76 21.42 -0.59
C GLY A 17 -0.26 21.73 -0.46
N GLY A 18 0.52 21.40 -1.49
CA GLY A 18 1.87 21.88 -1.74
C GLY A 18 2.04 22.44 -3.16
N GLY A 19 0.96 22.64 -3.91
CA GLY A 19 0.98 23.20 -5.27
C GLY A 19 0.22 24.53 -5.42
N SER A 20 -0.70 24.86 -4.51
CA SER A 20 -1.41 26.14 -4.55
C SER A 20 -0.65 27.21 -3.76
N THR A 21 -0.40 28.35 -4.38
CA THR A 21 0.05 29.60 -3.75
C THR A 21 -0.87 29.92 -2.56
N GLY A 22 -0.42 29.62 -1.34
CA GLY A 22 -1.17 29.85 -0.09
C GLY A 22 -1.63 28.59 0.68
N GLY A 23 -1.26 27.38 0.27
CA GLY A 23 -1.63 26.16 0.99
C GLY A 23 -0.86 25.98 2.30
N ASN A 24 -1.56 25.99 3.45
CA ASN A 24 -1.06 25.60 4.78
C ASN A 24 -0.85 24.07 4.91
N GLY A 25 -0.33 23.42 3.87
CA GLY A 25 0.06 22.01 3.93
C GLY A 25 1.44 21.86 4.56
N PRO A 26 1.75 20.71 5.17
CA PRO A 26 3.09 20.44 5.69
C PRO A 26 4.13 20.57 4.57
N ASN A 27 5.10 21.47 4.74
CA ASN A 27 6.22 21.71 3.81
C ASN A 27 7.20 20.53 3.83
N TRP A 28 6.78 19.38 3.29
CA TRP A 28 7.60 18.16 3.23
C TRP A 28 8.79 18.29 2.27
N LYS A 29 8.81 19.32 1.39
CA LYS A 29 9.92 19.60 0.47
C LYS A 29 11.21 20.08 1.16
N LEU A 30 11.17 20.42 2.45
CA LEU A 30 12.33 20.92 3.20
C LEU A 30 13.10 19.84 3.98
N ASP A 31 12.60 18.61 4.07
CA ASP A 31 13.28 17.52 4.81
C ASP A 31 14.02 16.61 3.81
N THR A 32 15.36 16.67 3.79
CA THR A 32 16.25 15.91 2.88
C THR A 32 16.31 14.40 3.18
N ARG A 33 15.55 13.92 4.18
CA ARG A 33 15.52 12.51 4.56
C ARG A 33 14.78 11.66 3.51
N PRO A 34 15.12 10.36 3.41
CA PRO A 34 14.44 9.48 2.48
C PRO A 34 12.95 9.37 2.80
N VAL A 35 12.14 9.40 1.75
CA VAL A 35 10.67 9.56 1.83
C VAL A 35 9.96 8.44 2.62
N TRP A 36 10.49 7.23 2.61
CA TRP A 36 9.97 6.11 3.41
C TRP A 36 10.11 6.37 4.92
N ARG A 37 11.19 7.01 5.34
CA ARG A 37 11.42 7.37 6.75
C ARG A 37 10.48 8.50 7.19
N LEU A 38 10.23 9.45 6.30
CA LEU A 38 9.27 10.54 6.52
C LEU A 38 7.83 10.02 6.67
N ALA A 39 7.44 9.04 5.85
CA ALA A 39 6.14 8.40 5.93
C ALA A 39 5.95 7.69 7.29
N TRP A 40 6.98 6.99 7.76
CA TRP A 40 6.94 6.33 9.06
C TRP A 40 6.95 7.29 10.25
N GLN A 41 7.43 8.52 10.06
CA GLN A 41 7.34 9.60 11.04
C GLN A 41 5.99 10.32 11.03
N GLY A 42 5.08 9.96 10.11
CA GLY A 42 3.78 10.63 9.98
C GLY A 42 3.85 12.01 9.34
N LYS A 43 5.01 12.40 8.79
CA LYS A 43 5.25 13.74 8.24
C LYS A 43 4.74 13.91 6.80
N VAL A 44 4.33 12.82 6.15
CA VAL A 44 3.86 12.80 4.77
C VAL A 44 2.34 13.04 4.75
N PRO A 45 1.81 13.76 3.74
CA PRO A 45 0.36 13.91 3.58
C PRO A 45 -0.32 12.54 3.42
N LEU A 46 -1.43 12.36 4.17
CA LEU A 46 -2.19 11.11 4.25
C LEU A 46 -2.54 10.51 2.88
N TRP A 47 -2.95 11.34 1.92
CA TRP A 47 -3.29 10.88 0.56
C TRP A 47 -2.12 10.17 -0.13
N ARG A 48 -0.91 10.73 -0.06
CA ARG A 48 0.26 10.08 -0.64
C ARG A 48 0.61 8.80 0.10
N ALA A 49 0.50 8.82 1.43
CA ALA A 49 0.75 7.62 2.22
C ALA A 49 -0.22 6.48 1.86
N PHE A 50 -1.49 6.81 1.62
CA PHE A 50 -2.50 5.84 1.25
C PHE A 50 -2.38 5.38 -0.22
N TRP A 51 -2.28 6.27 -1.20
CA TRP A 51 -2.30 5.83 -2.61
C TRP A 51 -0.95 5.36 -3.13
N VAL A 52 0.12 6.06 -2.79
CA VAL A 52 1.44 5.75 -3.33
C VAL A 52 2.08 4.61 -2.54
N TYR A 53 2.07 4.69 -1.21
CA TYR A 53 2.70 3.65 -0.41
C TYR A 53 1.78 2.46 -0.17
N PHE A 54 0.52 2.67 0.22
CA PHE A 54 -0.37 1.55 0.48
C PHE A 54 -0.91 0.93 -0.82
N VAL A 55 -1.69 1.63 -1.64
CA VAL A 55 -2.34 1.03 -2.83
C VAL A 55 -1.34 0.62 -3.91
N MET A 56 -0.52 1.56 -4.42
CA MET A 56 0.46 1.27 -5.46
C MET A 56 1.53 0.29 -4.99
N GLY A 57 2.02 0.44 -3.76
CA GLY A 57 3.02 -0.48 -3.19
C GLY A 57 2.51 -1.92 -3.09
N HIS A 58 1.28 -2.13 -2.61
CA HIS A 58 0.67 -3.47 -2.62
C HIS A 58 0.46 -3.97 -4.06
N GLY A 59 0.05 -3.09 -4.98
CA GLY A 59 -0.11 -3.43 -6.40
C GLY A 59 1.19 -3.93 -7.03
N VAL A 60 2.32 -3.28 -6.76
CA VAL A 60 3.63 -3.70 -7.26
C VAL A 60 4.04 -5.05 -6.68
N ILE A 61 3.88 -5.25 -5.37
CA ILE A 61 4.25 -6.52 -4.72
C ILE A 61 3.37 -7.67 -5.22
N LEU A 62 2.05 -7.44 -5.35
CA LEU A 62 1.12 -8.44 -5.90
C LEU A 62 1.43 -8.73 -7.37
N GLY A 63 1.74 -7.70 -8.17
CA GLY A 63 2.13 -7.85 -9.57
C GLY A 63 3.42 -8.66 -9.73
N LEU A 64 4.47 -8.34 -8.96
CA LEU A 64 5.73 -9.08 -8.96
C LEU A 64 5.54 -10.51 -8.45
N GLY A 65 4.77 -10.70 -7.38
CA GLY A 65 4.46 -12.02 -6.83
C GLY A 65 3.71 -12.90 -7.83
N CYS A 66 2.65 -12.36 -8.45
CA CYS A 66 1.88 -13.05 -9.49
C CYS A 66 2.74 -13.37 -10.72
N GLY A 67 3.52 -12.40 -11.21
CA GLY A 67 4.42 -12.59 -12.35
C GLY A 67 5.47 -13.67 -12.08
N THR A 68 6.04 -13.70 -10.88
CA THR A 68 7.01 -14.71 -10.46
C THR A 68 6.37 -16.10 -10.40
N LEU A 69 5.16 -16.21 -9.82
CA LEU A 69 4.42 -17.48 -9.77
C LEU A 69 4.09 -18.01 -11.17
N LEU A 70 3.61 -17.15 -12.07
CA LEU A 70 3.34 -17.52 -13.46
C LEU A 70 4.62 -18.00 -14.16
N PHE A 71 5.72 -17.27 -13.99
CA PHE A 71 7.01 -17.64 -14.58
C PHE A 71 7.49 -19.02 -14.11
N ILE A 72 7.40 -19.32 -12.82
CA ILE A 72 7.79 -20.63 -12.27
C ILE A 72 6.89 -21.74 -12.83
N LEU A 73 5.59 -21.49 -12.92
CA LEU A 73 4.64 -22.46 -13.45
C LEU A 73 4.90 -22.76 -14.93
N LEU A 74 5.18 -21.73 -15.73
CA LEU A 74 5.60 -21.87 -17.13
C LEU A 74 6.93 -22.61 -17.24
N ALA A 75 7.95 -22.21 -16.48
CA ALA A 75 9.26 -22.87 -16.49
C ALA A 75 9.17 -24.35 -16.09
N GLY A 76 8.38 -24.67 -15.07
CA GLY A 76 8.13 -26.05 -14.65
C GLY A 76 7.50 -26.91 -15.77
N PHE A 77 6.57 -26.32 -16.54
CA PHE A 77 5.97 -26.99 -17.70
C PHE A 77 6.98 -27.28 -18.82
N PHE A 78 7.88 -26.34 -19.12
CA PHE A 78 8.86 -26.48 -20.20
C PHE A 78 10.05 -27.39 -19.84
N PHE A 79 10.55 -27.34 -18.61
CA PHE A 79 11.82 -27.98 -18.23
C PHE A 79 11.68 -29.29 -17.45
N GLY A 80 10.48 -29.66 -16.98
CA GLY A 80 10.32 -30.87 -16.15
C GLY A 80 8.88 -31.42 -16.11
N PRO A 81 8.31 -31.87 -17.24
CA PRO A 81 6.94 -32.38 -17.28
C PRO A 81 6.72 -33.67 -16.45
N SER A 82 7.80 -34.33 -15.99
CA SER A 82 7.75 -35.65 -15.35
C SER A 82 7.91 -35.64 -13.81
N SER A 83 8.27 -34.52 -13.18
CA SER A 83 8.46 -34.46 -11.72
C SER A 83 7.54 -33.43 -11.07
N SER A 84 6.31 -33.84 -10.75
CA SER A 84 5.32 -33.02 -10.01
C SER A 84 5.83 -32.51 -8.66
N TRP A 85 6.77 -33.23 -8.04
CA TRP A 85 7.31 -32.91 -6.71
C TRP A 85 8.21 -31.66 -6.69
N SER A 86 9.07 -31.46 -7.70
CA SER A 86 9.99 -30.31 -7.73
C SER A 86 9.26 -28.99 -8.01
N GLY A 87 8.20 -29.03 -8.83
CA GLY A 87 7.33 -27.88 -9.08
C GLY A 87 6.57 -27.47 -7.82
N ALA A 88 6.02 -28.44 -7.08
CA ALA A 88 5.28 -28.18 -5.85
C ALA A 88 6.17 -27.58 -4.74
N THR A 89 7.39 -28.11 -4.54
CA THR A 89 8.31 -27.56 -3.54
C THR A 89 8.83 -26.17 -3.92
N GLY A 90 9.14 -25.94 -5.20
CA GLY A 90 9.53 -24.61 -5.69
C GLY A 90 8.45 -23.55 -5.48
N LEU A 91 7.19 -23.89 -5.80
CA LEU A 91 6.03 -23.02 -5.55
C LEU A 91 5.82 -22.76 -4.06
N ALA A 92 5.95 -23.78 -3.21
CA ALA A 92 5.78 -23.63 -1.77
C ALA A 92 6.86 -22.71 -1.16
N VAL A 93 8.13 -22.89 -1.51
CA VAL A 93 9.24 -22.07 -1.00
C VAL A 93 9.08 -20.61 -1.45
N ILE A 94 8.86 -20.39 -2.75
CA ILE A 94 8.76 -19.03 -3.30
C ILE A 94 7.47 -18.35 -2.83
N GLY A 95 6.36 -19.08 -2.78
CA GLY A 95 5.11 -18.58 -2.21
C GLY A 95 5.26 -18.14 -0.76
N THR A 96 6.01 -18.89 0.05
CA THR A 96 6.30 -18.53 1.45
C THR A 96 7.13 -17.24 1.53
N LEU A 97 8.18 -17.12 0.71
CA LEU A 97 9.03 -15.91 0.69
C LEU A 97 8.25 -14.66 0.24
N VAL A 98 7.43 -14.77 -0.80
CA VAL A 98 6.56 -13.68 -1.28
C VAL A 98 5.56 -13.29 -0.19
N THR A 99 4.96 -14.27 0.50
CA THR A 99 4.02 -14.02 1.60
C THR A 99 4.70 -13.29 2.77
N LEU A 100 5.90 -13.70 3.16
CA LEU A 100 6.66 -13.02 4.22
C LEU A 100 6.98 -11.57 3.85
N PHE A 101 7.45 -11.33 2.62
CA PHE A 101 7.75 -9.99 2.15
C PHE A 101 6.50 -9.11 2.10
N PHE A 102 5.38 -9.68 1.64
CA PHE A 102 4.08 -9.01 1.65
C PHE A 102 3.64 -8.63 3.07
N LEU A 103 3.77 -9.52 4.05
CA LEU A 103 3.41 -9.23 5.44
C LEU A 103 4.26 -8.11 6.05
N ILE A 104 5.57 -8.15 5.85
CA ILE A 104 6.49 -7.10 6.32
C ILE A 104 6.08 -5.75 5.72
N PHE A 105 5.83 -5.73 4.41
CA PHE A 105 5.39 -4.51 3.73
C PHE A 105 4.01 -4.04 4.22
N ALA A 106 3.06 -4.95 4.40
CA ALA A 106 1.72 -4.64 4.89
C ALA A 106 1.77 -3.98 6.27
N ILE A 107 2.56 -4.53 7.20
CA ILE A 107 2.78 -3.93 8.53
C ILE A 107 3.36 -2.53 8.39
N TRP A 108 4.41 -2.37 7.59
CA TRP A 108 5.05 -1.08 7.38
C TRP A 108 4.07 -0.05 6.81
N ALA A 109 3.30 -0.41 5.79
CA ALA A 109 2.33 0.46 5.13
C ALA A 109 1.18 0.86 6.08
N VAL A 110 0.65 -0.10 6.85
CA VAL A 110 -0.39 0.16 7.86
C VAL A 110 0.10 1.16 8.90
N VAL A 111 1.31 0.96 9.46
CA VAL A 111 1.87 1.87 10.45
C VAL A 111 2.15 3.25 9.85
N ALA A 112 2.64 3.32 8.62
CA ALA A 112 2.86 4.58 7.93
C ALA A 112 1.55 5.36 7.75
N VAL A 113 0.48 4.72 7.25
CA VAL A 113 -0.84 5.35 7.09
C VAL A 113 -1.43 5.74 8.45
N TRP A 114 -1.32 4.87 9.45
CA TRP A 114 -1.84 5.14 10.80
C TRP A 114 -1.21 6.38 11.43
N ARG A 115 0.11 6.53 11.31
CA ARG A 115 0.84 7.70 11.81
C ARG A 115 0.55 8.95 10.99
N CYS A 116 0.44 8.82 9.66
CA CYS A 116 0.08 9.94 8.77
C CYS A 116 -1.37 10.41 8.95
N ALA A 117 -2.26 9.61 9.55
CA ALA A 117 -3.66 9.97 9.75
C ALA A 117 -3.85 11.20 10.66
N ASN A 118 -2.91 11.45 11.58
CA ASN A 118 -2.91 12.65 12.42
C ASN A 118 -2.49 13.93 11.67
N ASN A 119 -1.80 13.78 10.54
CA ASN A 119 -1.23 14.89 9.77
C ASN A 119 -2.16 15.32 8.62
N CYS A 120 -3.47 15.31 8.88
CA CYS A 120 -4.49 15.66 7.89
C CYS A 120 -5.25 16.90 8.36
N THR A 121 -5.44 17.87 7.46
CA THR A 121 -6.21 19.08 7.72
C THR A 121 -7.68 18.77 8.05
N ASN A 122 -8.20 17.66 7.48
CA ASN A 122 -9.56 17.20 7.71
C ASN A 122 -9.57 15.96 8.62
N LYS A 123 -9.97 16.14 9.88
CA LYS A 123 -10.01 15.07 10.90
C LYS A 123 -10.88 13.88 10.51
N ILE A 124 -11.98 14.10 9.78
CA ILE A 124 -12.90 13.05 9.35
C ILE A 124 -12.18 12.05 8.43
N ARG A 125 -11.32 12.52 7.53
CA ARG A 125 -10.54 11.66 6.62
C ARG A 125 -9.51 10.80 7.36
N GLY A 126 -8.89 11.35 8.39
CA GLY A 126 -7.99 10.61 9.27
C GLY A 126 -8.71 9.45 9.98
N ILE A 127 -9.96 9.66 10.40
CA ILE A 127 -10.80 8.62 11.02
C ILE A 127 -11.13 7.52 10.00
N TYR A 128 -11.57 7.87 8.78
CA TYR A 128 -11.83 6.87 7.73
C TYR A 128 -10.60 6.06 7.37
N ALA A 129 -9.43 6.69 7.24
CA ALA A 129 -8.19 5.99 6.96
C ALA A 129 -7.84 5.00 8.08
N ARG A 130 -8.04 5.37 9.35
CA ARG A 130 -7.85 4.45 10.48
C ARG A 130 -8.83 3.29 10.47
N ALA A 131 -10.12 3.56 10.22
CA ALA A 131 -11.13 2.52 10.12
C ALA A 131 -10.79 1.51 9.01
N LEU A 132 -10.34 2.00 7.84
CA LEU A 132 -9.86 1.14 6.76
C LEU A 132 -8.64 0.31 7.15
N MET A 133 -7.66 0.90 7.85
CA MET A 133 -6.49 0.16 8.33
C MET A 133 -6.88 -0.93 9.34
N ILE A 134 -7.83 -0.67 10.24
CA ILE A 134 -8.34 -1.70 11.17
C ILE A 134 -9.00 -2.82 10.39
N GLY A 135 -9.90 -2.50 9.46
CA GLY A 135 -10.56 -3.50 8.62
C GLY A 135 -9.56 -4.34 7.82
N TYR A 136 -8.52 -3.71 7.26
CA TYR A 136 -7.45 -4.40 6.56
C TYR A 136 -6.68 -5.37 7.47
N VAL A 137 -6.28 -4.92 8.67
CA VAL A 137 -5.61 -5.78 9.66
C VAL A 137 -6.51 -6.94 10.09
N SER A 138 -7.81 -6.70 10.29
CA SER A 138 -8.77 -7.77 10.62
C SER A 138 -8.84 -8.81 9.50
N VAL A 139 -8.96 -8.39 8.23
CA VAL A 139 -8.99 -9.31 7.08
C VAL A 139 -7.69 -10.11 6.97
N LEU A 140 -6.55 -9.48 7.26
CA LEU A 140 -5.24 -10.15 7.27
C LEU A 140 -5.09 -11.14 8.44
N ALA A 141 -5.60 -10.78 9.62
CA ALA A 141 -5.46 -11.58 10.83
C ALA A 141 -6.43 -12.77 10.84
N LEU A 142 -7.64 -12.64 10.28
CA LEU A 142 -8.66 -13.69 10.26
C LEU A 142 -8.17 -15.07 9.76
N PRO A 143 -7.52 -15.19 8.59
CA PRO A 143 -7.02 -16.49 8.12
C PRO A 143 -5.89 -17.03 9.00
N LEU A 144 -5.05 -16.16 9.56
CA LEU A 144 -3.99 -16.59 10.49
C LEU A 144 -4.57 -17.12 11.80
N VAL A 145 -5.58 -16.42 12.35
CA VAL A 145 -6.27 -16.85 13.55
C VAL A 145 -6.95 -18.20 13.30
N LYS A 146 -7.70 -18.34 12.18
CA LYS A 146 -8.29 -19.63 11.80
C LYS A 146 -7.25 -20.73 11.69
N TYR A 147 -6.13 -20.49 11.02
CA TYR A 147 -5.05 -21.46 10.89
C TYR A 147 -4.47 -21.90 12.25
N VAL A 148 -4.37 -20.97 13.22
CA VAL A 148 -3.86 -21.28 14.57
C VAL A 148 -4.91 -21.99 15.43
N THR A 149 -6.20 -21.67 15.26
CA THR A 149 -7.28 -22.21 16.10
C THR A 149 -7.95 -23.48 15.56
N GLY A 150 -7.74 -23.82 14.28
CA GLY A 150 -8.36 -24.97 13.59
C GLY A 150 -9.36 -24.55 12.54
#